data_AF-A0A6B0XGB6-F1
#
_entry.id   AF-A0A6B0XGB6-F1
#
_cell.length_a   1.000
_cell.length_b   1.000
_cell.length_c   1.000
_cell.angle_alpha   90.00
_cell.angle_beta   90.00
_cell.angle_gamma   90.00
#
_symmetry.space_group_name_H-M   'P 1'
#
loop_
_entity.id
_entity.type
_entity.pdbx_description
1 polymer ?
#
loop_
_entity_poly.entity_id
_entity_poly.type
_entity_poly.pdbx_seq_one_letter_code
_entity_poly.pdbx_strand_id
1 'polypeptide(L)' 'MDIGIWQTIPQPAISRYLGLMGWDWIVLDLQHGAMTWETAYECIYAARPTGARPLVRT' A
#
# COMPACT_ATOMS: atom_id res chain seq x y z
N MET A 1 5.57 5.08 18.03
CA MET A 1 5.80 6.17 17.06
C MET A 1 5.70 5.48 15.72
N ASP A 2 4.67 5.78 14.93
CA ASP A 2 4.36 5.01 13.74
C ASP A 2 5.01 5.67 12.52
N ILE A 3 5.71 4.88 11.72
CA ILE A 3 6.42 5.31 10.51
C ILE A 3 5.78 4.61 9.30
N GLY A 4 5.43 5.38 8.27
CA GLY A 4 4.81 4.84 7.07
C GLY A 4 5.34 5.44 5.79
N ILE A 5 4.83 4.89 4.69
CA ILE A 5 5.31 5.16 3.34
C ILE A 5 4.14 5.40 2.36
N TRP A 6 4.38 6.25 1.36
CA TRP A 6 3.47 6.45 0.24
C TRP A 6 3.82 5.52 -0.92
N GLN A 7 2.80 4.87 -1.49
CA GLN A 7 2.89 4.08 -2.71
C GLN A 7 2.00 4.72 -3.78
N THR A 8 2.63 5.22 -4.84
CA THR A 8 1.96 5.75 -6.04
C THR A 8 1.99 4.76 -7.22
N ILE A 9 2.81 3.70 -7.11
CA ILE A 9 2.97 2.66 -8.14
C ILE A 9 1.92 1.56 -7.90
N PRO A 10 1.01 1.28 -8.85
CA PRO A 10 -0.11 0.36 -8.65
C PRO A 10 0.29 -1.11 -8.89
N GLN A 11 1.29 -1.60 -8.15
CA GLN A 11 1.72 -2.99 -8.22
C GLN A 11 1.61 -3.72 -6.87
N PRO A 12 0.87 -4.85 -6.80
CA PRO A 12 0.70 -5.61 -5.56
C PRO A 12 2.01 -6.14 -4.97
N ALA A 13 2.98 -6.48 -5.83
CA ALA A 13 4.31 -6.91 -5.40
C ALA A 13 5.01 -5.83 -4.56
N ILE A 14 4.86 -4.55 -4.92
CA ILE A 14 5.43 -3.43 -4.16
C ILE A 14 4.79 -3.34 -2.78
N SER A 15 3.47 -3.44 -2.68
CA SER A 15 2.77 -3.41 -1.39
C SER A 15 3.22 -4.54 -0.46
N ARG A 16 3.44 -5.75 -1.01
CA ARG A 16 3.98 -6.87 -0.24
C ARG A 16 5.43 -6.64 0.19
N TYR A 17 6.29 -6.15 -0.71
CA TYR A 17 7.68 -5.84 -0.37
C TYR A 17 7.79 -4.76 0.70
N LEU A 18 7.06 -3.66 0.56
CA LEU A 18 6.97 -2.62 1.57
C LEU A 18 6.48 -3.20 2.91
N GLY A 19 5.44 -4.02 2.89
CA GLY A 19 4.96 -4.67 4.11
C GLY A 19 6.00 -5.57 4.80
N LEU A 20 6.87 -6.23 4.04
CA LEU A 20 7.96 -7.06 4.56
C LEU A 20 9.18 -6.26 5.03
N MET A 21 9.35 -5.00 4.58
CA MET A 21 10.42 -4.10 5.03
C MET A 21 10.20 -3.56 6.44
N GLY A 22 9.00 -3.73 7.01
CA GLY A 22 8.70 -3.33 8.40
C GLY A 22 8.05 -1.95 8.56
N TRP A 23 7.40 -1.41 7.52
CA TRP A 23 6.60 -0.20 7.65
C TRP A 23 5.33 -0.46 8.49
N ASP A 24 4.92 0.50 9.33
CA ASP A 24 3.72 0.38 10.15
C ASP A 24 2.43 0.56 9.33
N TRP A 25 2.51 1.34 8.25
CA TRP A 25 1.43 1.58 7.31
C TRP A 25 1.94 1.98 5.91
N ILE A 26 1.12 1.69 4.90
CA ILE A 26 1.37 2.03 3.50
C ILE A 26 0.15 2.80 2.99
N VAL A 27 0.33 4.03 2.53
CA VAL A 27 -0.73 4.79 1.85
C VAL A 27 -0.73 4.46 0.37
N LEU A 28 -1.86 3.92 -0.11
CA LEU A 28 -2.19 3.73 -1.51
C LEU A 28 -2.86 5.00 -2.04
N ASP A 29 -2.20 5.69 -2.96
CA ASP A 29 -2.60 7.02 -3.42
C ASP A 29 -3.48 6.97 -4.68
N LEU A 30 -4.80 7.17 -4.51
CA LEU A 30 -5.77 7.25 -5.62
C LEU A 30 -6.02 8.71 -6.07
N GLN A 31 -5.55 9.72 -5.33
CA GLN A 31 -5.73 11.13 -5.73
C GLN A 31 -4.70 11.60 -6.75
N HIS A 32 -3.43 11.24 -6.54
CA HIS A 32 -2.31 11.74 -7.35
C HIS A 32 -1.44 10.61 -7.93
N GLY A 33 -1.68 9.37 -7.53
CA GLY A 33 -1.03 8.19 -8.09
C GLY A 33 -1.75 7.66 -9.32
N ALA A 34 -1.15 6.66 -9.97
CA ALA A 34 -1.77 5.93 -11.08
C ALA A 34 -2.73 4.81 -10.59
N MET A 35 -3.12 4.85 -9.32
CA MET A 35 -3.92 3.82 -8.66
C MET A 35 -5.41 4.00 -8.97
N THR A 36 -6.07 2.90 -9.29
CA THR A 36 -7.53 2.75 -9.39
C THR A 36 -8.07 1.97 -8.20
N TRP A 37 -9.39 1.84 -8.08
CA TRP A 37 -10.00 1.01 -7.03
C TRP A 37 -9.63 -0.47 -7.15
N GLU A 38 -9.58 -1.00 -8.35
CA GLU A 38 -9.23 -2.39 -8.64
C GLU A 38 -7.78 -2.66 -8.26
N THR A 39 -6.87 -1.79 -8.68
CA THR A 39 -5.44 -1.94 -8.35
C THR A 39 -5.15 -1.71 -6.87
N ALA A 40 -5.89 -0.80 -6.21
CA ALA A 40 -5.83 -0.62 -4.77
C ALA A 40 -6.29 -1.88 -4.02
N TYR A 41 -7.37 -2.52 -4.47
CA TYR A 41 -7.85 -3.79 -3.90
C TYR A 41 -6.78 -4.88 -3.94
N GLU A 42 -6.13 -5.07 -5.09
CA GLU A 42 -5.03 -6.03 -5.26
C GLU A 42 -3.84 -5.70 -4.34
N CYS A 43 -3.48 -4.42 -4.23
CA CYS A 43 -2.42 -3.94 -3.34
C CYS A 43 -2.75 -4.17 -1.85
N ILE A 44 -3.99 -3.90 -1.43
CA ILE A 44 -4.48 -4.18 -0.07
C ILE A 44 -4.35 -5.68 0.20
N TYR A 45 -4.83 -6.52 -0.71
CA TYR A 45 -4.79 -7.97 -0.56
C TYR A 45 -3.35 -8.49 -0.40
N ALA A 46 -2.41 -7.97 -1.19
CA ALA A 46 -1.00 -8.34 -1.11
C ALA A 46 -0.30 -7.88 0.19
N ALA A 47 -0.72 -6.73 0.75
CA ALA A 47 -0.19 -6.19 2.00
C ALA A 47 -0.78 -6.86 3.26
N ARG A 48 -2.03 -7.34 3.23
CA ARG A 48 -2.71 -7.99 4.38
C ARG A 48 -1.90 -9.07 5.13
N PRO A 49 -1.21 -10.01 4.47
CA PRO A 49 -0.39 -11.01 5.15
C PRO A 49 0.95 -10.49 5.70
N THR A 50 1.20 -9.18 5.64
CA THR A 50 2.41 -8.54 6.19
C THR A 50 2.09 -7.81 7.50
N GLY A 51 3.07 -7.14 8.11
CA GLY A 51 2.85 -6.32 9.31
C GLY A 51 2.28 -4.92 9.03
N ALA A 52 2.27 -4.47 7.77
CA ALA A 52 1.88 -3.11 7.42
C ALA A 52 0.36 -2.96 7.26
N ARG A 53 -0.19 -1.84 7.77
CA ARG A 53 -1.59 -1.45 7.54
C ARG A 53 -1.76 -0.73 6.20
N PRO A 54 -2.47 -1.29 5.20
CA PRO A 54 -2.76 -0.55 3.98
C PRO A 54 -3.86 0.49 4.23
N LEU A 55 -3.62 1.74 3.83
CA LEU A 55 -4.53 2.87 3.94
C LEU A 55 -4.79 3.44 2.54
N VAL A 56 -6.03 3.77 2.22
CA VAL A 56 -6.39 4.34 0.90
C VAL A 56 -6.59 5.84 1.02
N ARG A 57 -5.97 6.63 0.14
CA ARG A 57 -6.22 8.07 -0.01
C ARG A 57 -7.06 8.32 -1.26
N THR A 58 -8.33 8.70 -1.07
CA THR A 58 -9.32 9.00 -2.11
C THR A 58 -9.48 10.49 -2.35
#